data_AF-H0T7N3-F1
#
_entry.id   AF-H0T7N3-F1
#
_cell.length_a   1.000
_cell.length_b   1.000
_cell.length_c   1.000
_cell.angle_alpha   90.00
_cell.angle_beta   90.00
_cell.angle_gamma   90.00
#
_symmetry.space_group_name_H-M   'P 1'
#
loop_
_entity.id
_entity.type
_entity.pdbx_description
1 polymer ?
#
loop_
_entity_poly.entity_id
_entity_poly.type
_entity_poly.pdbx_seq_one_letter_code
_entity_poly.pdbx_strand_id
1 'polypeptide(L)' 'MHAAGCSGANLEKTETAIEAMADGDARFMAQREIAAAQDALLSGKMGACSMHLTKAMQAGMMK' A
#
# COMPACT_ATOMS: atom_id res chain seq x y z
N MET A 1 -8.14 9.30 13.08
CA MET A 1 -6.88 8.85 12.46
C MET A 1 -6.92 7.33 12.31
N HIS A 2 -7.60 6.81 11.29
CA HIS A 2 -7.53 5.40 10.91
C HIS A 2 -6.29 5.24 10.01
N ALA A 3 -5.10 5.13 10.62
CA ALA A 3 -3.99 4.56 9.88
C ALA A 3 -4.43 3.13 9.52
N ALA A 4 -4.39 2.73 8.25
CA ALA A 4 -4.57 1.33 7.93
C ALA A 4 -3.49 0.57 8.72
N GLY A 5 -3.93 -0.16 9.73
CA GLY A 5 -3.04 -1.06 10.45
C GLY A 5 -2.44 -1.98 9.41
N CYS A 6 -1.12 -2.07 9.37
CA CYS A 6 -0.49 -3.04 8.50
C CYS A 6 -1.00 -4.43 8.86
N SER A 7 -1.75 -5.06 7.97
CA SER A 7 -2.25 -6.42 8.12
C SER A 7 -2.36 -7.03 6.72
N GLY A 8 -2.27 -8.36 6.62
CA GLY A 8 -2.41 -9.05 5.33
C GLY A 8 -3.70 -8.66 4.60
N ALA A 9 -4.82 -8.56 5.33
CA ALA A 9 -6.10 -8.15 4.76
C ALA A 9 -6.11 -6.70 4.22
N ASN A 10 -5.44 -5.76 4.91
CA ASN A 10 -5.36 -4.38 4.42
C ASN A 10 -4.39 -4.23 3.24
N LEU A 11 -3.34 -5.05 3.20
CA LEU A 11 -2.43 -5.17 2.06
C LEU A 11 -3.17 -5.68 0.82
N GLU A 12 -3.83 -6.83 0.92
CA GLU A 12 -4.61 -7.43 -0.17
C GLU A 12 -5.67 -6.44 -0.71
N LYS A 13 -6.42 -5.78 0.19
CA LYS A 13 -7.40 -4.78 -0.22
C LYS A 13 -6.77 -3.60 -0.98
N THR A 14 -5.60 -3.15 -0.56
CA THR A 14 -4.91 -2.03 -1.21
C THR A 14 -4.32 -2.47 -2.54
N GLU A 15 -3.82 -3.71 -2.63
CA GLU A 15 -3.40 -4.33 -3.89
C GLU A 15 -4.54 -4.39 -4.90
N THR A 16 -5.71 -4.91 -4.52
CA THR A 16 -6.89 -4.93 -5.39
C THR A 16 -7.30 -3.53 -5.86
N ALA A 17 -7.22 -2.53 -4.98
CA ALA A 17 -7.51 -1.15 -5.36
C ALA A 17 -6.49 -0.60 -6.39
N ILE A 18 -5.21 -0.96 -6.26
CA ILE A 18 -4.13 -0.54 -7.17
C ILE A 18 -4.24 -1.27 -8.51
N GLU A 19 -4.64 -2.54 -8.52
CA GLU A 19 -4.89 -3.29 -9.75
C GLU A 19 -6.02 -2.68 -10.59
N ALA A 20 -7.01 -2.06 -9.94
CA ALA A 20 -8.08 -1.33 -10.60
C ALA A 20 -7.68 0.08 -11.10
N MET A 21 -6.48 0.56 -10.76
CA MET A 21 -5.98 1.83 -11.27
C MET A 21 -5.63 1.73 -12.75
N ALA A 22 -5.83 2.84 -13.47
CA ALA A 22 -5.28 2.99 -14.81
C ALA A 22 -3.75 2.84 -14.78
N ASP A 23 -3.20 2.24 -15.83
CA ASP A 23 -1.74 2.15 -16.00
C ASP A 23 -1.14 3.55 -16.07
N GLY A 24 -0.08 3.78 -15.30
CA GLY A 24 0.61 5.07 -15.23
C GLY A 24 1.49 5.20 -14.00
N ASP A 25 2.16 6.35 -13.87
CA ASP A 25 3.12 6.61 -12.79
C ASP A 25 2.53 6.45 -11.40
N ALA A 26 1.27 6.86 -11.20
CA ALA A 26 0.56 6.71 -9.94
C ALA A 26 0.41 5.23 -9.55
N ARG A 27 0.01 4.38 -10.50
CA ARG A 27 -0.10 2.93 -10.28
C ARG A 27 1.26 2.32 -10.01
N PHE A 28 2.29 2.69 -10.77
CA PHE A 28 3.65 2.19 -10.56
C PHE A 28 4.20 2.55 -9.17
N MET A 29 4.01 3.79 -8.73
CA MET A 29 4.41 4.23 -7.38
C MET A 29 3.63 3.49 -6.29
N ALA A 30 2.31 3.30 -6.48
CA ALA A 30 1.49 2.56 -5.53
C ALA A 30 1.93 1.09 -5.41
N GLN A 31 2.26 0.42 -6.52
CA GLN A 31 2.81 -0.94 -6.53
C GLN A 31 4.16 -1.04 -5.80
N ARG A 32 5.05 -0.04 -5.97
CA ARG A 32 6.33 0.00 -5.24
C ARG A 32 6.13 0.15 -3.73
N GLU A 33 5.20 0.99 -3.31
CA GLU A 33 4.89 1.18 -1.90
C GLU A 33 4.24 -0.08 -1.29
N ILE A 34 3.41 -0.81 -2.03
CA ILE A 34 2.91 -2.12 -1.60
C ILE A 34 4.03 -3.13 -1.41
N ALA A 35 4.95 -3.25 -2.36
CA ALA A 35 6.06 -4.19 -2.23
C ALA A 35 6.92 -3.89 -0.98
N ALA A 36 7.14 -2.60 -0.69
CA ALA A 36 7.82 -2.17 0.53
C ALA A 36 7.00 -2.45 1.80
N ALA A 37 5.66 -2.32 1.74
CA ALA A 37 4.77 -2.70 2.84
C ALA A 37 4.81 -4.20 3.12
N GLN A 38 4.82 -5.04 2.07
CA GLN A 38 4.93 -6.50 2.20
C GLN A 38 6.27 -6.91 2.84
N ASP A 39 7.39 -6.34 2.37
CA ASP A 39 8.71 -6.60 2.96
C ASP A 39 8.78 -6.18 4.44
N ALA A 40 8.22 -5.02 4.77
CA ALA A 40 8.14 -4.54 6.14
C ALA A 40 7.25 -5.43 7.03
N LEU A 41 6.13 -5.94 6.50
CA LEU A 41 5.27 -6.90 7.21
C LEU A 41 6.02 -8.20 7.50
N LEU A 42 6.66 -8.79 6.48
CA LEU A 42 7.44 -10.03 6.61
C LEU A 42 8.63 -9.87 7.56
N SER A 43 9.20 -8.66 7.62
CA SER A 43 10.27 -8.29 8.56
C SER A 43 9.78 -7.93 9.97
N GLY A 44 8.47 -7.95 10.25
CA GLY A 44 7.91 -7.56 11.55
C GLY A 44 7.94 -6.05 11.84
N LYS A 45 8.26 -5.21 10.85
CA LYS A 45 8.38 -3.74 10.96
C LYS A 45 7.02 -3.07 10.75
N MET A 46 6.09 -3.29 11.67
CA MET A 46 4.68 -2.86 11.53
C MET A 46 4.50 -1.35 11.30
N GLY A 47 5.35 -0.51 11.91
CA GLY A 47 5.33 0.94 11.70
C GLY A 47 5.72 1.33 10.27
N ALA A 48 6.78 0.72 9.73
CA ALA A 48 7.21 0.95 8.34
C ALA A 48 6.15 0.43 7.36
N CYS A 49 5.59 -0.74 7.62
CA CYS A 49 4.53 -1.28 6.78
C CYS A 49 3.29 -0.36 6.74
N SER A 50 2.83 0.15 7.89
CA SER A 50 1.68 1.06 7.93
C SER A 50 1.95 2.37 7.16
N MET A 51 3.19 2.87 7.21
CA MET A 51 3.61 4.04 6.44
C MET A 51 3.56 3.79 4.93
N HIS A 52 4.16 2.69 4.47
CA HIS A 52 4.16 2.28 3.06
C HIS A 52 2.73 2.03 2.55
N LEU A 53 1.92 1.33 3.34
CA LEU A 53 0.52 1.06 3.00
C LEU A 53 -0.31 2.36 2.90
N THR A 54 -0.06 3.33 3.77
CA THR A 54 -0.71 4.65 3.71
C THR A 54 -0.33 5.41 2.43
N LYS A 55 0.94 5.36 2.02
CA LYS A 55 1.39 5.98 0.77
C LYS A 55 0.78 5.32 -0.46
N ALA A 56 0.71 3.99 -0.47
CA ALA A 56 0.08 3.22 -1.54
C ALA A 56 -1.40 3.61 -1.71
N MET A 57 -2.15 3.72 -0.60
CA MET A 57 -3.54 4.19 -0.64
C MET A 57 -3.66 5.64 -1.11
N GLN A 58 -2.77 6.55 -0.68
CA GLN A 58 -2.81 7.94 -1.13
C GLN A 58 -2.59 8.06 -2.64
N ALA A 59 -1.64 7.29 -3.20
CA ALA A 59 -1.43 7.22 -4.64
C ALA A 59 -2.67 6.70 -5.39
N GLY A 60 -3.43 5.78 -4.80
CA GLY A 60 -4.70 5.28 -5.36
C GLY A 60 -5.91 6.22 -5.18
N MET A 61 -5.87 7.15 -4.22
CA MET A 61 -6.93 8.15 -3.99
C MET A 61 -6.75 9.44 -4.79
N MET A 62 -5.59 9.63 -5.42
CA MET A 62 -5.35 10.74 -6.34
C MET A 62 -6.17 10.47 -7.63
N LYS A 63 -7.26 11.22 -7.79
CA LYS A 63 -8.19 11.16 -8.93
C LYS A 63 -7.55 11.68 -10.22
#